data_AF-A0A1J4L1M5-F1
#
_entry.id   AF-A0A1J4L1M5-F1
#
_cell.length_a   1.000
_cell.length_b   1.000
_cell.length_c   1.000
_cell.angle_alpha   90.00
_cell.angle_beta   90.00
_cell.angle_gamma   90.00
#
_symmetry.space_group_name_H-M   'P 1'
#
loop_
_entity.id
_entity.type
_entity.pdbx_description
1 polymer ?
#
loop_
_entity_poly.entity_id
_entity_poly.type
_entity_poly.pdbx_seq_one_letter_code
_entity_poly.pdbx_strand_id
1 'polypeptide(L)'
;MKFTKKILEQAIKAMEKLIKRPISSLFHEPLKGVNVEQSGITNRIGLKTILNRLKEGFYHDTYLWLCDVETVFHNVELYYSDVSFEACMAREMRKLFNKERRFLMQYSSSLWTTNMHALRVKLVKYIHAAPSKLKSQIPQIAFAELPKPRQLKFTSHDIQCFQLASEMIENDTENEGLVRVINQSQPDAFQNVTPVSLNIGQLSDATLKSLKEYMSECLRKRNLSYPE
;
A
#
# COMPACT_ATOMS: atom_id res chain seq x y z
N MET A 1 9.09 5.94 2.30
CA MET A 1 9.10 7.18 3.11
C MET A 1 10.37 7.20 3.93
N LYS A 2 11.24 8.20 3.72
CA LYS A 2 12.54 8.28 4.43
C LYS A 2 12.34 8.50 5.93
N PHE A 3 13.21 7.90 6.74
CA PHE A 3 13.22 8.15 8.18
C PHE A 3 13.66 9.59 8.47
N THR A 4 12.75 10.37 9.05
CA THR A 4 13.14 11.60 9.78
C THR A 4 13.47 11.24 11.22
N LYS A 5 14.24 12.08 11.92
CA LYS A 5 14.59 11.86 13.34
C LYS A 5 13.35 11.57 14.21
N LYS A 6 12.27 12.33 14.00
CA LYS A 6 11.00 12.14 14.71
C LYS A 6 10.33 10.79 14.38
N ILE A 7 10.34 10.38 13.11
CA ILE A 7 9.78 9.08 12.70
C ILE A 7 10.60 7.93 13.28
N LEU A 8 11.93 8.06 13.29
CA LEU A 8 12.83 7.06 13.85
C LEU A 8 12.59 6.86 15.35
N GLU A 9 12.50 7.95 16.11
CA GLU A 9 12.19 7.90 17.55
C GLU A 9 10.83 7.22 17.82
N GLN A 10 9.82 7.51 17.01
CA GLN A 10 8.50 6.87 17.13
C GLN A 10 8.53 5.39 16.74
N ALA A 11 9.31 5.02 15.72
CA ALA A 11 9.49 3.63 15.32
C ALA A 11 10.21 2.80 16.39
N ILE A 12 11.25 3.35 17.02
CA ILE A 12 11.94 2.73 18.16
C ILE A 12 10.94 2.53 19.32
N LYS A 13 10.19 3.56 19.69
CA LYS A 13 9.15 3.45 20.75
C LYS A 13 8.09 2.40 20.42
N ALA A 14 7.67 2.29 19.15
CA ALA A 14 6.71 1.29 18.71
C ALA A 14 7.28 -0.14 18.84
N MET A 15 8.53 -0.35 18.46
CA MET A 15 9.21 -1.64 18.59
C MET A 15 9.45 -2.02 20.05
N GLU A 16 9.85 -1.08 20.90
CA GLU A 16 10.03 -1.33 22.34
C GLU A 16 8.70 -1.72 23.01
N LYS A 17 7.60 -1.05 22.66
CA LYS A 17 6.25 -1.45 23.12
C LYS A 17 5.87 -2.83 22.63
N LEU A 18 6.21 -3.19 21.40
CA LEU A 18 5.91 -4.49 20.82
C LEU A 18 6.68 -5.61 21.55
N ILE A 19 7.98 -5.42 21.78
CA ILE A 19 8.90 -6.36 22.45
C ILE A 19 8.59 -6.52 23.94
N LYS A 20 8.01 -5.50 24.58
CA LYS A 20 7.60 -5.60 25.99
C LYS A 20 6.42 -6.56 26.21
N ARG A 21 5.68 -6.93 25.16
CA ARG A 21 4.51 -7.80 25.29
C ARG A 21 4.94 -9.26 25.54
N PRO A 22 4.28 -10.01 26.45
CA PRO A 22 4.67 -11.39 26.76
C PRO A 22 4.71 -12.32 25.54
N ILE A 23 3.72 -12.18 24.66
CA ILE A 23 3.61 -12.96 23.41
C ILE A 23 4.73 -12.68 22.41
N SER A 24 5.49 -11.60 22.58
CA SER A 24 6.59 -11.26 21.67
C SER A 24 7.83 -12.11 21.88
N SER A 25 7.94 -12.79 23.02
CA SER A 25 9.11 -13.60 23.41
C SER A 25 9.52 -14.63 22.36
N LEU A 26 8.54 -15.27 21.69
CA LEU A 26 8.78 -16.21 20.58
C LEU A 26 9.52 -15.58 19.39
N PHE A 27 9.36 -14.27 19.20
CA PHE A 27 9.85 -13.53 18.03
C PHE A 27 11.10 -12.69 18.33
N HIS A 28 11.63 -12.76 19.56
CA HIS A 28 12.79 -11.95 19.96
C HIS A 28 14.04 -12.32 19.16
N GLU A 29 14.29 -13.62 19.06
CA GLU A 29 15.41 -14.19 18.33
C GLU A 29 14.94 -14.76 16.98
N PRO A 30 15.83 -14.88 15.98
CA PRO A 30 15.51 -15.56 14.73
C PRO A 30 15.05 -17.01 14.98
N LEU A 31 14.15 -17.52 14.14
CA LEU A 31 13.70 -18.91 14.21
C LEU A 31 14.88 -19.89 14.13
N LYS A 32 14.94 -20.82 15.10
CA LYS A 32 15.95 -21.88 15.19
C LYS A 32 15.27 -23.25 15.10
N GLY A 33 15.82 -24.18 14.33
CA GLY A 33 15.32 -25.56 14.22
C GLY A 33 15.93 -26.32 13.04
N VAL A 34 16.04 -27.65 13.17
CA VAL A 34 16.64 -28.55 12.16
C VAL A 34 15.84 -28.57 10.86
N ASN A 35 14.50 -28.43 10.93
CA ASN A 35 13.62 -28.39 9.76
C ASN A 35 13.60 -27.03 9.05
N VAL A 36 14.25 -26.00 9.60
CA VAL A 36 14.21 -24.65 9.02
C VAL A 36 14.96 -24.60 7.69
N GLU A 37 16.02 -25.39 7.53
CA GLU A 37 16.77 -25.45 6.27
C GLU A 37 15.97 -26.12 5.14
N GLN A 38 15.08 -27.04 5.49
CA GLN A 38 14.18 -27.70 4.53
C GLN A 38 13.00 -26.80 4.13
N SER A 39 12.60 -25.88 4.99
CA SER A 39 11.46 -24.97 4.74
C SER A 39 11.74 -23.82 3.77
N GLY A 40 12.96 -23.70 3.24
CA GLY A 40 13.31 -22.66 2.26
C GLY A 40 13.37 -21.23 2.82
N ILE A 41 13.32 -21.06 4.14
CA ILE A 41 13.35 -19.74 4.79
C ILE A 41 14.79 -19.18 4.80
N THR A 42 15.04 -18.23 3.90
CA THR A 42 16.37 -17.64 3.68
C THR A 42 16.66 -16.44 4.59
N ASN A 43 15.69 -15.55 4.83
CA ASN A 43 15.89 -14.34 5.63
C ASN A 43 15.37 -14.49 7.07
N ARG A 44 16.19 -15.08 7.94
CA ARG A 44 15.84 -15.28 9.36
C ARG A 44 16.26 -14.07 10.17
N ILE A 45 15.28 -13.29 10.62
CA ILE A 45 15.48 -12.13 11.47
C ILE A 45 14.56 -12.18 12.69
N GLY A 46 15.01 -11.62 13.81
CA GLY A 46 14.23 -11.48 15.04
C GLY A 46 13.92 -10.01 15.38
N LEU A 47 12.92 -9.78 16.22
CA LEU A 47 12.49 -8.42 16.60
C LEU A 47 13.58 -7.62 17.31
N LYS A 48 14.45 -8.26 18.11
CA LYS A 48 15.57 -7.57 18.76
C LYS A 48 16.61 -7.11 17.74
N THR A 49 16.91 -7.93 16.74
CA THR A 49 17.81 -7.56 15.65
C THR A 49 17.27 -6.34 14.89
N ILE A 50 15.97 -6.32 14.60
CA ILE A 50 15.32 -5.17 13.95
C ILE A 50 15.39 -3.92 14.82
N LEU A 51 15.15 -4.05 16.13
CA LEU A 51 15.26 -2.91 17.05
C LEU A 51 16.68 -2.34 17.08
N ASN A 52 17.70 -3.20 17.08
CA ASN A 52 19.10 -2.76 17.05
C ASN A 52 19.44 -2.08 15.72
N ARG A 53 19.03 -2.65 14.59
CA ARG A 53 19.18 -2.05 13.25
C ARG A 53 18.53 -0.67 13.15
N LEU A 54 17.36 -0.47 13.77
CA LEU A 54 16.73 0.85 13.88
C LEU A 54 17.59 1.83 14.68
N LYS A 55 18.14 1.40 15.83
CA LYS A 55 18.99 2.25 16.69
C LYS A 55 20.32 2.61 16.01
N GLU A 56 20.87 1.70 15.22
CA GLU A 56 22.10 1.89 14.43
C GLU A 56 21.88 2.72 13.17
N GLY A 57 20.63 3.04 12.81
CA GLY A 57 20.32 3.82 11.60
C GLY A 57 20.46 3.03 10.29
N PHE A 58 20.42 1.69 10.34
CA PHE A 58 20.53 0.82 9.17
C PHE A 58 19.41 1.03 8.14
N TYR A 59 18.21 1.38 8.59
CA TYR A 59 17.06 1.56 7.71
C TYR A 59 16.99 2.99 7.14
N HIS A 60 17.17 3.13 5.83
CA HIS A 60 16.99 4.42 5.14
C HIS A 60 15.53 4.74 4.81
N ASP A 61 14.69 3.71 4.63
CA ASP A 61 13.26 3.83 4.38
C ASP A 61 12.46 3.04 5.41
N THR A 62 11.37 3.65 5.90
CA THR A 62 10.35 2.96 6.70
C THR A 62 9.82 1.69 6.05
N TYR A 63 9.77 1.61 4.72
CA TYR A 63 9.35 0.42 3.99
C TYR A 63 10.22 -0.80 4.33
N LEU A 64 11.55 -0.65 4.30
CA LEU A 64 12.48 -1.74 4.61
C LEU A 64 12.28 -2.26 6.04
N TRP A 65 12.09 -1.34 7.00
CA TRP A 65 11.78 -1.71 8.37
C TRP A 65 10.45 -2.48 8.47
N LEU A 66 9.39 -2.01 7.80
CA LEU A 66 8.08 -2.67 7.79
C LEU A 66 8.17 -4.08 7.18
N CYS A 67 8.91 -4.23 6.08
CA CYS A 67 9.16 -5.53 5.43
C CYS A 67 9.92 -6.50 6.35
N ASP A 68 10.95 -6.04 7.04
CA ASP A 68 11.70 -6.88 7.98
C ASP A 68 10.80 -7.36 9.13
N VAL A 69 9.98 -6.48 9.71
CA VAL A 69 9.02 -6.90 10.77
C VAL A 69 8.00 -7.88 10.25
N GLU A 70 7.47 -7.66 9.04
CA GLU A 70 6.51 -8.58 8.42
C GLU A 70 7.15 -9.95 8.11
N THR A 71 8.42 -9.95 7.70
CA THR A 71 9.20 -11.17 7.45
C THR A 71 9.30 -12.03 8.71
N VAL A 72 9.45 -11.43 9.89
CA VAL A 72 9.45 -12.18 11.17
C VAL A 72 8.15 -12.98 11.31
N PHE A 73 7.00 -12.34 11.13
CA PHE A 73 5.70 -13.00 11.31
C PHE A 73 5.43 -14.02 10.19
N HIS A 74 5.75 -13.66 8.95
CA HIS A 74 5.56 -14.52 7.80
C HIS A 74 6.40 -15.80 7.89
N ASN A 75 7.66 -15.72 8.34
CA ASN A 75 8.50 -16.89 8.52
C ASN A 75 7.91 -17.87 9.56
N VAL A 76 7.27 -17.37 10.62
CA VAL A 76 6.58 -18.23 11.59
C VAL A 76 5.39 -18.92 10.93
N GLU A 77 4.60 -18.20 10.13
CA GLU A 77 3.45 -18.78 9.41
C GLU A 77 3.85 -19.77 8.31
N LEU A 78 5.02 -19.61 7.70
CA LEU A 78 5.55 -20.58 6.74
C LEU A 78 6.10 -21.84 7.42
N TYR A 79 6.75 -21.67 8.57
CA TYR A 79 7.39 -22.77 9.27
C TYR A 79 6.38 -23.64 10.03
N TYR A 80 5.40 -23.02 10.67
CA TYR A 80 4.37 -23.71 11.43
C TYR A 80 3.06 -23.82 10.64
N SER A 81 2.27 -24.86 10.90
CA SER A 81 0.96 -25.01 10.25
C SER A 81 0.03 -23.82 10.56
N ASP A 82 -0.91 -23.53 9.65
CA ASP A 82 -1.85 -22.42 9.79
C ASP A 82 -2.72 -22.46 11.05
N VAL A 83 -2.88 -23.64 11.65
CA VAL A 83 -3.66 -23.89 12.86
C VAL A 83 -2.80 -23.96 14.13
N SER A 84 -1.48 -23.89 13.99
CA SER A 84 -0.55 -23.91 15.12
C SER A 84 -0.77 -22.71 16.05
N PHE A 85 -0.37 -22.90 17.30
CA PHE A 85 -0.41 -21.84 18.31
C PHE A 85 0.54 -20.70 17.93
N GLU A 86 1.70 -21.02 17.35
CA GLU A 86 2.72 -20.10 16.88
C GLU A 86 2.22 -19.22 15.73
N ALA A 87 1.56 -19.81 14.72
CA ALA A 87 0.95 -19.05 13.63
C ALA A 87 -0.16 -18.12 14.16
N CYS A 88 -0.98 -18.59 15.12
CA CYS A 88 -1.97 -17.75 15.79
C CYS A 88 -1.31 -16.55 16.52
N MET A 89 -0.21 -16.78 17.25
CA MET A 89 0.55 -15.71 17.91
C MET A 89 1.15 -14.72 16.90
N ALA A 90 1.66 -15.20 15.76
CA ALA A 90 2.20 -14.34 14.71
C ALA A 90 1.14 -13.39 14.15
N ARG A 91 -0.07 -13.90 13.89
CA ARG A 91 -1.23 -13.09 13.45
C ARG A 91 -1.62 -12.04 14.48
N GLU A 92 -1.64 -12.39 15.77
CA GLU A 92 -1.94 -11.44 16.84
C GLU A 92 -0.83 -10.38 17.00
N MET A 93 0.44 -10.78 16.91
CA MET A 93 1.57 -9.86 16.91
C MET A 93 1.53 -8.90 15.73
N ARG A 94 1.19 -9.38 14.53
CA ARG A 94 0.96 -8.54 13.34
C ARG A 94 -0.15 -7.52 13.58
N LYS A 95 -1.28 -7.93 14.19
CA LYS A 95 -2.38 -7.00 14.55
C LYS A 95 -1.91 -5.93 15.53
N LEU A 96 -1.10 -6.29 16.52
CA LEU A 96 -0.56 -5.35 17.51
C LEU A 96 0.44 -4.39 16.89
N PHE A 97 1.37 -4.88 16.07
CA PHE A 97 2.30 -4.05 15.33
C PHE A 97 1.57 -3.06 14.41
N ASN A 98 0.52 -3.51 13.72
CA ASN A 98 -0.34 -2.67 12.90
C ASN A 98 -1.04 -1.55 13.69
N LYS A 99 -1.28 -1.74 14.99
CA LYS A 99 -1.76 -0.67 15.88
C LYS A 99 -0.65 0.30 16.24
N GLU A 100 0.52 -0.21 16.63
CA GLU A 100 1.66 0.64 17.05
C GLU A 100 2.20 1.48 15.89
N ARG A 101 2.24 0.97 14.66
CA ARG A 101 2.74 1.71 13.48
C ARG A 101 1.78 2.77 12.91
N ARG A 102 0.59 2.96 13.51
CA ARG A 102 -0.41 3.91 12.99
C ARG A 102 0.08 5.36 12.94
N PHE A 103 1.07 5.73 13.75
CA PHE A 103 1.66 7.07 13.68
C PHE A 103 2.22 7.38 12.27
N LEU A 104 2.68 6.38 11.52
CA LEU A 104 3.16 6.54 10.14
C LEU A 104 2.07 7.10 9.20
N MET A 105 0.79 6.82 9.49
CA MET A 105 -0.33 7.31 8.68
C MET A 105 -0.42 8.84 8.70
N GLN A 106 0.13 9.51 9.72
CA GLN A 106 0.13 10.98 9.82
C GLN A 106 1.15 11.64 8.87
N TYR A 107 2.12 10.86 8.35
CA TYR A 107 3.23 11.38 7.56
C TYR A 107 3.07 11.13 6.05
N SER A 108 1.97 10.50 5.64
CA SER A 108 1.66 10.25 4.24
C SER A 108 0.20 10.58 3.97
N SER A 109 -0.04 11.51 3.05
CA SER A 109 -1.40 11.90 2.63
C SER A 109 -2.19 10.71 2.06
N SER A 110 -1.52 9.82 1.30
CA SER A 110 -2.16 8.62 0.76
C SER A 110 -2.55 7.63 1.86
N LEU A 111 -1.66 7.39 2.83
CA LEU A 111 -1.98 6.52 3.98
C LEU A 111 -3.06 7.13 4.88
N TRP A 112 -2.99 8.44 5.11
CA TRP A 112 -4.01 9.17 5.87
C TRP A 112 -5.38 9.04 5.22
N THR A 113 -5.48 9.31 3.92
CA THR A 113 -6.74 9.22 3.14
C THR A 113 -7.30 7.81 3.17
N THR A 114 -6.44 6.80 2.98
CA THR A 114 -6.83 5.38 3.05
C THR A 114 -7.39 5.02 4.43
N ASN A 115 -6.71 5.45 5.50
CA ASN A 115 -7.16 5.19 6.86
C ASN A 115 -8.45 5.95 7.21
N MET A 116 -8.59 7.20 6.77
CA MET A 116 -9.78 8.01 6.96
C MET A 116 -10.99 7.37 6.26
N HIS A 117 -10.80 6.87 5.03
CA HIS A 117 -11.82 6.10 4.32
C HIS A 117 -12.19 4.82 5.08
N ALA A 118 -11.20 4.05 5.54
CA ALA A 118 -11.46 2.82 6.31
C ALA A 118 -12.21 3.09 7.64
N LEU A 119 -11.89 4.18 8.34
CA LEU A 119 -12.61 4.61 9.54
C LEU A 119 -14.04 5.04 9.22
N ARG A 120 -14.24 5.80 8.12
CA ARG A 120 -15.56 6.19 7.65
C ARG A 120 -16.43 4.97 7.31
N VAL A 121 -15.88 3.99 6.59
CA VAL A 121 -16.57 2.72 6.29
C VAL A 121 -17.01 2.00 7.57
N LYS A 122 -16.13 1.91 8.58
CA LYS A 122 -16.47 1.31 9.88
C LYS A 122 -17.55 2.08 10.61
N LEU A 123 -17.47 3.41 10.64
CA LEU A 123 -18.47 4.27 11.26
C LEU A 123 -19.84 4.08 10.60
N VAL A 124 -19.89 4.10 9.27
CA VAL A 124 -21.11 3.84 8.49
C VAL A 124 -21.68 2.46 8.82
N LYS A 125 -20.84 1.41 8.89
CA LYS A 125 -21.27 0.07 9.30
C LYS A 125 -21.92 0.08 10.69
N TYR A 126 -21.36 0.79 11.66
CA TYR A 126 -21.93 0.87 13.01
C TYR A 126 -23.23 1.67 13.05
N ILE A 127 -23.33 2.77 12.30
CA ILE A 127 -24.57 3.55 12.16
C ILE A 127 -25.69 2.68 11.57
N HIS A 128 -25.38 1.89 10.53
CA HIS A 128 -26.36 0.99 9.92
C HIS A 128 -26.75 -0.17 10.83
N ALA A 129 -25.83 -0.67 11.66
CA ALA A 129 -26.07 -1.71 12.66
C ALA A 129 -26.72 -1.20 13.95
N ALA A 130 -26.92 0.11 14.10
CA ALA A 130 -27.48 0.69 15.32
C ALA A 130 -28.95 0.25 15.56
N PRO A 131 -29.38 0.07 16.82
CA PRO A 131 -30.78 -0.17 17.16
C PRO A 131 -31.70 0.95 16.67
N SER A 132 -32.97 0.63 16.35
CA SER A 132 -33.95 1.58 15.80
C SER A 132 -34.15 2.82 16.67
N LYS A 133 -34.17 2.67 18.00
CA LYS A 133 -34.26 3.77 18.97
C LYS A 133 -33.10 4.76 18.88
N LEU A 134 -31.90 4.28 18.51
CA LEU A 134 -30.72 5.13 18.36
C LEU A 134 -30.69 5.76 16.97
N LYS A 135 -31.14 5.05 15.93
CA LYS A 135 -31.21 5.57 14.55
C LYS A 135 -32.01 6.86 14.43
N SER A 136 -33.10 7.01 15.20
CA SER A 136 -33.89 8.26 15.22
C SER A 136 -33.16 9.45 15.81
N GLN A 137 -32.07 9.24 16.55
CA GLN A 137 -31.23 10.28 17.14
C GLN A 137 -29.99 10.61 16.28
N ILE A 138 -29.69 9.79 15.27
CA ILE A 138 -28.54 10.00 14.40
C ILE A 138 -28.91 11.01 13.31
N PRO A 139 -28.13 12.09 13.11
CA PRO A 139 -28.37 13.05 12.04
C PRO A 139 -28.42 12.36 10.67
N GLN A 140 -29.37 12.75 9.81
CA GLN A 140 -29.54 12.14 8.48
C GLN A 140 -28.27 12.22 7.61
N ILE A 141 -27.46 13.28 7.79
CA ILE A 141 -26.16 13.42 7.12
C ILE A 141 -25.18 12.28 7.41
N ALA A 142 -25.31 11.60 8.56
CA ALA A 142 -24.46 10.47 8.91
C ALA A 142 -24.81 9.19 8.13
N PHE A 143 -25.98 9.15 7.49
CA PHE A 143 -26.40 8.10 6.56
C PHE A 143 -26.08 8.43 5.11
N ALA A 144 -25.46 9.59 4.82
CA ALA A 144 -25.05 9.93 3.48
C ALA A 144 -24.17 8.81 2.89
N GLU A 145 -24.60 8.26 1.76
CA GLU A 145 -23.88 7.18 1.09
C GLU A 145 -22.44 7.61 0.82
N LEU A 146 -21.52 6.66 0.99
CA LEU A 146 -20.16 6.88 0.55
C LEU A 146 -20.19 7.16 -0.95
N PRO A 147 -19.48 8.20 -1.45
CA PRO A 147 -19.32 8.36 -2.88
C PRO A 147 -18.78 7.03 -3.39
N LYS A 148 -19.54 6.39 -4.30
CA LYS A 148 -19.17 5.10 -4.86
C LYS A 148 -17.77 5.29 -5.45
N PRO A 149 -16.80 4.42 -5.11
CA PRO A 149 -15.48 4.52 -5.71
C PRO A 149 -15.68 4.58 -7.22
N ARG A 150 -15.09 5.58 -7.87
CA ARG A 150 -15.23 5.77 -9.32
C ARG A 150 -14.77 4.46 -9.96
N GLN A 151 -15.74 3.69 -10.44
CA GLN A 151 -15.43 2.50 -11.22
C GLN A 151 -14.92 3.01 -12.55
N LEU A 152 -13.59 2.97 -12.72
CA LEU A 152 -12.99 3.17 -14.03
C LEU A 152 -13.60 2.13 -14.96
N LYS A 153 -13.98 2.56 -16.17
CA LYS A 153 -14.43 1.61 -17.19
C LYS A 153 -13.28 0.74 -17.72
N PHE A 154 -12.04 1.16 -17.44
CA PHE A 154 -10.83 0.40 -17.73
C PHE A 154 -10.71 -0.79 -16.77
N THR A 155 -10.66 -1.98 -17.34
CA THR A 155 -10.38 -3.20 -16.62
C THR A 155 -8.90 -3.28 -16.23
N SER A 156 -8.53 -4.19 -15.33
CA SER A 156 -7.11 -4.46 -15.03
C SER A 156 -6.33 -4.87 -16.29
N HIS A 157 -6.99 -5.56 -17.22
CA HIS A 157 -6.43 -5.94 -18.50
C HIS A 157 -6.14 -4.71 -19.37
N ASP A 158 -7.09 -3.78 -19.49
CA ASP A 158 -6.87 -2.54 -20.25
C ASP A 158 -5.70 -1.71 -19.69
N ILE A 159 -5.50 -1.71 -18.37
CA ILE A 159 -4.37 -1.01 -17.73
C ILE A 159 -3.04 -1.69 -18.09
N GLN A 160 -2.99 -3.03 -18.12
CA GLN A 160 -1.79 -3.76 -18.55
C GLN A 160 -1.46 -3.51 -20.02
N CYS A 161 -2.47 -3.57 -20.90
CA CYS A 161 -2.28 -3.23 -22.31
C CYS A 161 -1.78 -1.78 -22.48
N PHE A 162 -2.27 -0.85 -21.65
CA PHE A 162 -1.81 0.52 -21.64
C PHE A 162 -0.34 0.65 -21.20
N GLN A 163 0.07 -0.07 -20.17
CA GLN A 163 1.47 -0.09 -19.71
C GLN A 163 2.40 -0.63 -20.80
N LEU A 164 2.04 -1.77 -21.40
CA LEU A 164 2.81 -2.36 -22.50
C LEU A 164 2.88 -1.41 -23.70
N ALA A 165 1.77 -0.80 -24.10
CA ALA A 165 1.76 0.18 -25.18
C ALA A 165 2.63 1.40 -24.86
N SER A 166 2.71 1.81 -23.59
CA SER A 166 3.58 2.91 -23.15
C SER A 166 5.05 2.56 -23.25
N GLU A 167 5.42 1.32 -22.96
CA GLU A 167 6.80 0.83 -23.07
C GLU A 167 7.25 0.72 -24.54
N MET A 168 6.31 0.50 -25.46
CA MET A 168 6.58 0.46 -26.91
C MET A 168 6.81 1.85 -27.53
N ILE A 169 6.49 2.93 -26.81
CA ILE A 169 6.72 4.32 -27.24
C ILE A 169 8.14 4.73 -26.83
N GLU A 170 9.04 4.81 -27.81
CA GLU A 170 10.47 5.07 -27.58
C GLU A 170 10.85 6.51 -27.95
N ASN A 171 10.03 7.20 -28.75
CA ASN A 171 10.38 8.52 -29.28
C ASN A 171 9.97 9.64 -28.32
N ASP A 172 10.89 10.58 -28.06
CA ASP A 172 10.61 11.75 -27.22
C ASP A 172 9.46 12.63 -27.76
N THR A 173 9.32 12.69 -29.09
CA THR A 173 8.24 13.44 -29.76
C THR A 173 6.86 12.81 -29.52
N GLU A 174 6.77 11.49 -29.39
CA GLU A 174 5.53 10.77 -29.07
C GLU A 174 5.19 10.95 -27.58
N ASN A 175 6.22 10.96 -26.71
CA ASN A 175 6.06 11.26 -25.30
C ASN A 175 5.55 12.70 -25.06
N GLU A 176 6.06 13.69 -25.78
CA GLU A 176 5.52 15.06 -25.76
C GLU A 176 4.05 15.12 -26.20
N GLY A 177 3.66 14.27 -27.15
CA GLY A 177 2.28 14.13 -27.58
C GLY A 177 1.36 13.58 -26.49
N LEU A 178 1.80 12.57 -25.73
CA LEU A 178 1.06 12.05 -24.57
C LEU A 178 0.84 13.14 -23.52
N VAL A 179 1.89 13.91 -23.21
CA VAL A 179 1.81 15.06 -22.29
C VAL A 179 0.82 16.10 -22.80
N ARG A 180 0.82 16.38 -24.11
CA ARG A 180 -0.13 17.31 -24.73
C ARG A 180 -1.58 16.82 -24.60
N VAL A 181 -1.85 15.55 -24.86
CA VAL A 181 -3.19 14.95 -24.72
C VAL A 181 -3.70 15.09 -23.28
N ILE A 182 -2.85 14.84 -22.29
CA ILE A 182 -3.23 14.98 -20.88
C ILE A 182 -3.47 16.44 -20.52
N ASN A 183 -2.58 17.36 -20.92
CA ASN A 183 -2.76 18.79 -20.66
C ASN A 183 -4.03 19.37 -21.30
N GLN A 184 -4.43 18.87 -22.47
CA GLN A 184 -5.66 19.27 -23.14
C GLN A 184 -6.91 18.69 -22.47
N SER A 185 -6.85 17.42 -22.05
CA SER A 185 -8.03 16.71 -21.55
C SER A 185 -8.23 16.87 -20.05
N GLN A 186 -7.16 17.10 -19.29
CA GLN A 186 -7.15 17.19 -17.84
C GLN A 186 -5.94 18.03 -17.36
N PRO A 187 -5.97 19.36 -17.55
CA PRO A 187 -4.84 20.25 -17.23
C PRO A 187 -4.41 20.19 -15.76
N ASP A 188 -5.33 19.85 -14.85
CA ASP A 188 -5.05 19.73 -13.42
C ASP A 188 -4.27 18.45 -13.05
N ALA A 189 -4.11 17.50 -13.98
CA ALA A 189 -3.43 16.22 -13.70
C ALA A 189 -1.93 16.37 -13.43
N PHE A 190 -1.30 17.47 -13.86
CA PHE A 190 0.16 17.67 -13.78
C PHE A 190 0.60 18.86 -12.92
N GLN A 191 -0.20 19.27 -11.94
CA GLN A 191 0.24 20.30 -11.01
C GLN A 191 1.44 19.79 -10.16
N ASN A 192 2.65 20.26 -10.50
CA ASN A 192 3.85 20.32 -9.66
C ASN A 192 4.72 19.07 -9.43
N VAL A 193 4.93 18.15 -10.40
CA VAL A 193 5.87 17.03 -10.18
C VAL A 193 6.79 16.76 -11.37
N THR A 194 8.08 17.04 -11.19
CA THR A 194 9.19 16.47 -11.98
C THR A 194 10.02 15.54 -11.06
N PRO A 195 10.26 14.27 -11.41
CA PRO A 195 9.80 13.53 -12.59
C PRO A 195 8.31 13.18 -12.54
N VAL A 196 7.65 13.23 -13.70
CA VAL A 196 6.21 13.02 -13.88
C VAL A 196 5.90 11.52 -13.77
N SER A 197 5.69 11.01 -12.56
CA SER A 197 5.05 9.71 -12.38
C SER A 197 3.54 9.88 -12.53
N LEU A 198 2.99 9.47 -13.68
CA LEU A 198 1.56 9.53 -13.94
C LEU A 198 0.85 8.36 -13.27
N ASN A 199 -0.07 8.66 -12.34
CA ASN A 199 -0.96 7.63 -11.80
C ASN A 199 -2.19 7.49 -12.72
N ILE A 200 -2.22 6.43 -13.52
CA ILE A 200 -3.32 6.10 -14.45
C ILE A 200 -4.68 6.12 -13.74
N GLY A 201 -4.74 5.70 -12.47
CA GLY A 201 -5.99 5.67 -11.70
C GLY A 201 -6.56 7.04 -11.34
N GLN A 202 -5.81 8.13 -11.55
CA GLN A 202 -6.25 9.51 -11.29
C GLN A 202 -6.77 10.21 -12.56
N LEU A 203 -6.62 9.59 -13.73
CA LEU A 203 -7.11 10.13 -14.99
C LEU A 203 -8.59 9.87 -15.18
N SER A 204 -9.26 10.77 -15.88
CA SER A 204 -10.63 10.58 -16.29
C SER A 204 -10.75 9.51 -17.39
N ASP A 205 -11.89 8.82 -17.47
CA ASP A 205 -12.14 7.83 -18.53
C ASP A 205 -12.01 8.43 -19.94
N ALA A 206 -12.37 9.71 -20.10
CA ALA A 206 -12.21 10.44 -21.35
C ALA A 206 -10.72 10.62 -21.70
N THR A 207 -9.91 11.04 -20.73
CA THR A 207 -8.46 11.20 -20.90
C THR A 207 -7.78 9.88 -21.22
N LEU A 208 -8.14 8.79 -20.53
CA LEU A 208 -7.60 7.45 -20.80
C LEU A 208 -7.97 6.95 -22.19
N LYS A 209 -9.19 7.22 -22.66
CA LYS A 209 -9.62 6.90 -24.01
C LYS A 209 -8.80 7.67 -25.05
N SER A 210 -8.64 8.98 -24.89
CA SER A 210 -7.84 9.81 -25.80
C SER A 210 -6.37 9.41 -25.82
N LEU A 211 -5.81 9.00 -24.67
CA LEU A 211 -4.46 8.45 -24.61
C LEU A 211 -4.35 7.12 -25.36
N LYS A 212 -5.30 6.19 -25.15
CA LYS A 212 -5.34 4.91 -25.87
C LYS A 212 -5.41 5.12 -27.39
N GLU A 213 -6.27 6.04 -27.84
CA GLU A 213 -6.40 6.42 -29.26
C GLU A 213 -5.07 6.98 -29.81
N TYR A 214 -4.44 7.89 -29.09
CA TYR A 214 -3.16 8.47 -29.50
C TYR A 214 -2.04 7.42 -29.58
N MET A 215 -1.91 6.56 -28.57
CA MET A 215 -0.91 5.48 -28.56
C MET A 215 -1.15 4.49 -29.71
N SER A 216 -2.40 4.14 -29.96
CA SER A 216 -2.77 3.27 -31.10
C SER A 216 -2.35 3.89 -32.43
N GLU A 217 -2.51 5.22 -32.59
CA GLU A 217 -2.09 5.93 -33.79
C GLU A 217 -0.56 5.97 -33.96
N CYS A 218 0.18 6.17 -32.86
CA CYS A 218 1.65 6.12 -32.88
C CYS A 218 2.17 4.73 -33.27
N LEU A 219 1.62 3.67 -32.65
CA LEU A 219 1.99 2.29 -32.98
C LEU A 219 1.65 1.95 -34.43
N ARG A 220 0.48 2.37 -34.91
CA ARG A 220 0.04 2.15 -36.30
C ARG A 220 1.00 2.78 -37.32
N LYS A 221 1.52 3.99 -37.05
CA LYS A 221 2.54 4.64 -37.90
C LYS A 221 3.84 3.84 -37.99
N ARG A 222 4.15 3.03 -36.98
CA ARG A 222 5.30 2.12 -36.93
C ARG A 222 4.97 0.71 -37.42
N ASN A 223 3.77 0.48 -37.97
CA ASN A 223 3.24 -0.84 -38.34
C ASN A 223 3.15 -1.83 -37.15
N LEU A 224 2.98 -1.32 -35.93
CA LEU A 224 2.75 -2.11 -34.72
C LEU A 224 1.27 -2.04 -34.31
N SER A 225 0.76 -3.12 -33.71
CA SER A 225 -0.59 -3.17 -33.15
C SER A 225 -0.60 -2.82 -31.67
N TYR A 226 -1.70 -2.23 -31.20
CA TYR A 226 -1.93 -2.02 -29.77
C TYR A 226 -2.12 -3.38 -29.07
N PRO A 227 -1.57 -3.59 -27.85
CA PRO A 227 -1.75 -4.85 -27.12
C PRO A 227 -3.22 -5.13 -26.76
N GLU A 228 -3.67 -6.37 -26.98
CA GLU A 228 -5.02 -6.86 -26.67
C GLU A 228 -5.02 -8.02 -25.69
#